data_AF-A0A4R8S9M3-F1
#
_entry.id   AF-A0A4R8S9M3-F1
#
_cell.length_a   1.000
_cell.length_b   1.000
_cell.length_c   1.000
_cell.angle_alpha   90.00
_cell.angle_beta   90.00
_cell.angle_gamma   90.00
#
_symmetry.space_group_name_H-M   'P 1'
#
loop_
_entity.id
_entity.type
_entity.pdbx_description
1 polymer ?
#
loop_
_entity_poly.entity_id
_entity_poly.type
_entity_poly.pdbx_seq_one_letter_code
_entity_poly.pdbx_strand_id
1 'polypeptide(L)'
;MTAIFAPSHDAVIIGAGYAGLWVAGELRQSGLNRIVILGYPQFGAEVTAEVFDDTTDLWTVYTRCGTSYTARVLVATCDLDGHSAAGFGDARTTSS
;
A
#
# COMPACT_ATOMS: atom_id res chain seq x y z
N MET A 1 7.10 23.95 13.30
CA MET A 1 7.34 24.08 11.85
C MET A 1 7.29 22.67 11.27
N THR A 2 6.09 22.23 10.86
CA THR A 2 5.84 20.83 10.44
C THR A 2 6.26 20.67 8.99
N ALA A 3 7.24 19.82 8.71
CA ALA A 3 7.62 19.49 7.35
C ALA A 3 6.51 18.63 6.72
N ILE A 4 5.83 19.17 5.72
CA ILE A 4 4.86 18.42 4.92
C ILE A 4 5.62 17.42 4.04
N PHE A 5 5.70 16.17 4.50
CA PHE A 5 6.18 15.08 3.66
C PHE A 5 5.08 14.76 2.64
N ALA A 6 5.27 15.19 1.39
CA ALA A 6 4.29 14.93 0.35
C ALA A 6 4.35 13.45 -0.04
N PRO A 7 3.25 12.69 0.08
CA PRO A 7 3.26 11.29 -0.33
C PRO A 7 3.46 11.19 -1.84
N SER A 8 4.27 10.21 -2.25
CA SER A 8 4.39 9.90 -3.68
C SER A 8 3.07 9.44 -4.27
N HIS A 9 2.20 8.75 -3.51
CA HIS A 9 0.91 8.19 -3.95
C HIS A 9 -0.21 8.49 -2.96
N ASP A 10 -1.46 8.55 -3.42
CA ASP A 10 -2.59 8.82 -2.53
C ASP A 10 -3.04 7.55 -1.79
N ALA A 11 -3.07 6.43 -2.52
CA ALA A 11 -3.43 5.13 -1.99
C ALA A 11 -2.57 4.01 -2.61
N VAL A 12 -2.22 3.02 -1.79
CA VAL A 12 -1.64 1.76 -2.23
C VAL A 12 -2.60 0.63 -1.88
N ILE A 13 -2.88 -0.23 -2.85
CA ILE A 13 -3.75 -1.39 -2.70
C ILE A 13 -2.89 -2.63 -2.88
N ILE A 14 -2.90 -3.53 -1.90
CA ILE A 14 -2.20 -4.82 -1.96
C ILE A 14 -3.24 -5.91 -2.20
N GLY A 15 -3.02 -6.73 -3.23
CA GLY A 15 -3.97 -7.68 -3.79
C GLY A 15 -4.75 -7.08 -4.95
N ALA A 16 -4.68 -7.73 -6.12
CA ALA A 16 -5.41 -7.35 -7.33
C ALA A 16 -6.59 -8.30 -7.60
N GLY A 17 -7.18 -8.85 -6.53
CA GLY A 17 -8.43 -9.58 -6.60
C GLY A 17 -9.62 -8.66 -6.85
N TYR A 18 -10.84 -9.22 -6.86
CA TYR A 18 -12.07 -8.46 -7.07
C TYR A 18 -12.23 -7.29 -6.08
N ALA A 19 -11.87 -7.50 -4.81
CA ALA A 19 -11.93 -6.45 -3.79
C ALA A 19 -10.94 -5.31 -4.08
N GLY A 20 -9.69 -5.63 -4.45
CA GLY A 20 -8.66 -4.63 -4.74
C GLY A 20 -9.00 -3.78 -5.97
N LEU A 21 -9.51 -4.41 -7.02
CA LEU A 21 -9.95 -3.70 -8.23
C LEU A 21 -11.20 -2.85 -7.97
N TRP A 22 -12.16 -3.34 -7.19
CA TRP A 22 -13.35 -2.57 -6.83
C TRP A 22 -12.99 -1.33 -6.01
N VAL A 23 -12.14 -1.49 -4.99
CA VAL A 23 -11.67 -0.36 -4.18
C VAL A 23 -10.90 0.65 -5.03
N ALA A 24 -10.05 0.20 -5.96
CA ALA A 24 -9.38 1.10 -6.89
C ALA A 24 -10.37 1.91 -7.73
N GLY A 25 -11.43 1.26 -8.23
CA GLY A 25 -12.50 1.90 -8.98
C GLY A 25 -13.26 2.94 -8.16
N GLU A 26 -13.56 2.63 -6.91
CA GLU A 26 -14.29 3.51 -5.99
C GLU A 26 -13.45 4.73 -5.57
N LEU A 27 -12.17 4.51 -5.23
CA LEU A 27 -11.24 5.59 -4.90
C LEU A 27 -11.02 6.51 -6.10
N ARG A 28 -10.96 5.95 -7.31
CA ARG A 28 -10.89 6.73 -8.54
C ARG A 28 -12.15 7.55 -8.77
N GLN A 29 -13.34 7.00 -8.51
CA GLN A 29 -14.60 7.76 -8.59
C GLN A 29 -14.66 8.89 -7.55
N SER A 30 -14.03 8.69 -6.40
CA SER A 30 -13.89 9.70 -5.33
C SER A 30 -12.83 10.78 -5.63
N GLY A 31 -12.14 10.72 -6.78
CA GLY A 31 -11.17 11.72 -7.22
C GLY A 31 -9.73 11.47 -6.78
N LEU A 32 -9.42 10.30 -6.21
CA LEU A 32 -8.03 9.90 -5.93
C LEU A 32 -7.42 9.34 -7.21
N ASN A 33 -6.43 10.05 -7.74
CA ASN A 33 -5.94 9.79 -9.09
C ASN A 33 -4.63 9.02 -9.10
N ARG A 34 -3.90 8.98 -7.98
CA ARG A 34 -2.59 8.35 -7.88
C ARG A 34 -2.62 7.10 -7.00
N ILE A 35 -3.25 6.06 -7.55
CA ILE A 35 -3.46 4.76 -6.90
C ILE A 35 -2.50 3.72 -7.48
N VAL A 36 -1.83 2.95 -6.63
CA VAL A 36 -0.99 1.81 -7.04
C VAL A 36 -1.65 0.53 -6.59
N ILE A 37 -1.68 -0.49 -7.45
CA ILE A 37 -2.18 -1.83 -7.12
C ILE A 37 -1.02 -2.82 -7.22
N LEU A 38 -0.75 -3.53 -6.13
CA LEU A 38 0.33 -4.49 -5.97
C LEU A 38 -0.29 -5.88 -5.74
N GLY A 39 -0.42 -6.70 -6.78
CA GLY A 39 -1.22 -7.94 -6.67
C GLY A 39 -0.52 -9.24 -7.00
N TYR A 40 0.56 -9.20 -7.79
CA TYR A 40 1.03 -10.40 -8.47
C TYR A 40 2.56 -10.52 -8.38
N PRO A 41 3.08 -11.60 -7.77
CA PRO A 41 4.51 -11.83 -7.64
C PRO A 41 5.24 -11.86 -8.98
N GLN A 42 4.59 -12.35 -10.04
CA GLN A 42 5.19 -12.43 -11.38
C GLN A 42 5.48 -11.05 -12.01
N PHE A 43 4.93 -9.97 -11.47
CA PHE A 43 5.24 -8.60 -11.89
C PHE A 43 6.25 -7.91 -10.97
N GLY A 44 6.87 -8.65 -10.03
CA GLY A 44 7.82 -8.10 -9.06
C GLY A 44 7.18 -7.20 -8.01
N ALA A 45 5.84 -7.12 -7.98
CA ALA A 45 5.05 -6.32 -7.06
C ALA A 45 4.69 -7.08 -5.76
N GLU A 46 5.39 -8.18 -5.47
CA GLU A 46 5.26 -8.90 -4.21
C GLU A 46 5.67 -7.97 -3.07
N VAL A 47 4.71 -7.65 -2.19
CA VAL A 47 4.99 -6.86 -0.99
C VAL A 47 5.68 -7.74 0.03
N THR A 48 6.78 -7.25 0.59
CA THR A 48 7.57 -7.95 1.61
C THR A 48 7.42 -7.35 2.99
N ALA A 49 7.09 -6.06 3.05
CA ALA A 49 6.82 -5.36 4.30
C ALA A 49 5.98 -4.12 4.07
N GLU A 50 5.16 -3.79 5.06
CA GLU A 50 4.43 -2.55 5.19
C GLU A 50 4.80 -1.91 6.53
N VAL A 51 5.10 -0.61 6.51
CA VAL A 51 5.51 0.13 7.69
C VAL A 51 4.70 1.41 7.74
N PHE A 52 4.03 1.65 8.87
CA PHE A 52 3.39 2.93 9.14
C PHE A 52 4.33 3.84 9.92
N ASP A 53 4.48 5.08 9.45
CA ASP A 53 5.22 6.13 10.13
C ASP A 53 4.24 7.13 10.77
N ASP A 54 4.14 7.07 12.10
CA ASP A 54 3.30 7.96 12.91
C ASP A 54 3.73 9.44 12.82
N THR A 55 4.98 9.72 12.42
CA THR A 55 5.52 11.08 12.31
C THR A 55 5.04 11.78 11.03
N THR A 56 4.98 11.02 9.94
CA THR A 56 4.61 11.53 8.62
C THR A 56 3.17 11.20 8.23
N ASP A 57 2.48 10.36 9.01
CA ASP A 57 1.14 9.83 8.72
C ASP A 57 1.07 9.10 7.37
N LEU A 58 2.18 8.41 7.03
CA LEU A 58 2.35 7.71 5.75
C LEU A 58 2.65 6.23 5.96
N TRP A 59 2.05 5.43 5.09
CA TRP A 59 2.41 4.04 4.85
C TRP A 59 3.56 3.96 3.87
N THR A 60 4.59 3.19 4.19
CA THR A 60 5.65 2.79 3.28
C THR A 60 5.54 1.29 3.01
N VAL A 61 5.41 0.93 1.74
CA VAL A 61 5.29 -0.44 1.28
C VAL A 61 6.56 -0.81 0.53
N TYR A 62 7.24 -1.85 0.99
CA TYR A 62 8.44 -2.39 0.37
C TYR A 62 8.06 -3.60 -0.48
N THR A 63 8.55 -3.62 -1.72
CA THR A 63 8.37 -4.78 -2.59
C THR A 63 9.66 -5.56 -2.73
N ARG A 64 9.52 -6.83 -3.10
CA ARG A 64 10.64 -7.75 -3.32
C ARG A 64 11.60 -7.29 -4.41
N CYS A 65 11.11 -6.53 -5.41
CA CYS A 65 11.96 -5.97 -6.46
C CYS A 65 12.80 -4.76 -5.99
N GLY A 66 12.70 -4.38 -4.71
CA GLY A 66 13.43 -3.25 -4.12
C GLY A 66 12.76 -1.90 -4.36
N THR A 67 11.58 -1.87 -5.00
CA THR A 67 10.79 -0.64 -5.12
C THR A 67 10.04 -0.38 -3.81
N SER A 68 10.00 0.89 -3.40
CA SER A 68 9.19 1.32 -2.26
C SER A 68 8.14 2.31 -2.69
N TYR A 69 6.94 2.19 -2.13
CA TYR A 69 5.81 3.06 -2.40
C TYR A 69 5.36 3.71 -1.09
N THR A 70 5.13 5.03 -1.10
CA THR A 70 4.58 5.74 0.05
C THR A 70 3.16 6.21 -0.23
N ALA A 71 2.21 5.97 0.66
CA ALA A 71 0.84 6.45 0.53
C ALA A 71 0.20 6.82 1.86
N ARG A 72 -0.87 7.61 1.79
CA ARG A 72 -1.67 7.97 2.98
C ARG A 72 -2.61 6.85 3.38
N VAL A 73 -3.12 6.12 2.39
CA VAL A 73 -4.06 5.02 2.60
C VAL A 73 -3.43 3.74 2.08
N LEU A 74 -3.43 2.71 2.93
CA LEU A 74 -3.08 1.34 2.54
C LEU A 74 -4.34 0.48 2.61
N VAL A 75 -4.63 -0.24 1.53
CA VAL A 75 -5.73 -1.22 1.49
C VAL A 75 -5.15 -2.59 1.23
N ALA A 76 -5.12 -3.43 2.25
CA ALA A 76 -4.76 -4.83 2.10
C ALA A 76 -6.01 -5.65 1.78
N THR A 77 -5.98 -6.39 0.68
CA THR A 77 -7.05 -7.32 0.28
C THR A 77 -6.49 -8.72 0.19
N CYS A 78 -7.27 -9.71 0.63
CA CYS A 78 -6.97 -11.12 0.40
C CYS A 78 -7.53 -11.53 -0.97
N ASP A 79 -6.70 -12.15 -1.81
CA ASP A 79 -7.19 -12.82 -3.01
C ASP A 79 -7.78 -14.20 -2.67
N LEU A 80 -8.49 -14.80 -3.62
CA LEU A 80 -9.20 -16.06 -3.41
C LEU A 80 -8.27 -17.28 -3.45
N ASP A 81 -7.04 -17.12 -3.96
CA ASP A 81 -6.07 -18.19 -4.15
C ASP A 81 -5.13 -18.38 -2.93
N GLY A 82 -5.36 -17.62 -1.85
CA GLY A 82 -4.58 -17.75 -0.61
C GLY A 82 -3.17 -17.18 -0.70
N HIS A 83 -2.86 -16.45 -1.78
CA HIS A 83 -1.66 -15.64 -1.88
C HIS A 83 -1.87 -14.40 -1.02
N SER A 84 -1.60 -14.57 0.28
CA SER A 84 -1.68 -13.52 1.27
C SER A 84 -0.83 -12.35 0.81
N ALA A 85 -1.46 -11.20 0.57
CA ALA A 85 -0.81 -9.90 0.56
C ALA A 85 -0.01 -9.80 1.86
N ALA A 86 1.32 -9.90 1.77
CA ALA A 86 2.35 -9.73 2.81
C ALA A 86 1.92 -10.01 4.26
N GLY A 87 2.61 -10.94 4.93
CA GLY A 87 2.37 -11.30 6.33
C GLY A 87 2.14 -10.06 7.20
N PHE A 88 0.89 -9.88 7.62
CA PHE A 88 0.37 -8.72 8.31
C PHE A 88 1.18 -8.48 9.59
N GLY A 89 2.20 -7.64 9.48
CA GLY A 89 3.08 -7.25 10.56
C GLY A 89 2.73 -5.84 10.97
N ASP A 90 2.19 -5.68 12.18
CA ASP A 90 1.88 -4.39 12.82
C ASP A 90 3.18 -3.64 13.18
N ALA A 91 4.03 -3.40 12.17
CA ALA A 91 5.30 -2.68 12.29
C ALA A 91 5.00 -1.18 12.35
N ARG A 92 4.46 -0.74 13.49
CA ARG A 92 4.40 0.68 13.85
C ARG A 92 5.80 1.13 14.20
N THR A 93 6.35 2.05 13.41
CA THR A 93 7.61 2.69 13.77
C THR A 93 7.30 3.73 14.84
N THR A 94 7.32 3.30 16.11
CA THR A 94 7.20 4.22 17.25
C THR A 94 8.51 4.99 17.37
N SER A 95 8.61 6.11 16.65
CA SER A 95 9.65 7.09 16.89
C SER A 95 9.41 7.71 18.27
N SER A 96 10.22 7.30 19.25
CA SER A 96 10.35 7.94 20.57
C SER A 96 11.08 9.27 20.50
#